data_AF-A0A5R2NB49-F1
#
_entry.id   AF-A0A5R2NB49-F1
#
_cell.length_a   1.000
_cell.length_b   1.000
_cell.length_c   1.000
_cell.angle_alpha   90.00
_cell.angle_beta   90.00
_cell.angle_gamma   90.00
#
_symmetry.space_group_name_H-M   'P 1'
#
loop_
_entity.id
_entity.type
_entity.pdbx_description
1 polymer ?
#
loop_
_entity_poly.entity_id
_entity_poly.type
_entity_poly.pdbx_seq_one_letter_code
_entity_poly.pdbx_strand_id
1 'polypeptide(L)' 'MRPDHTIVHRLAGRAPAVRAATTMQSLRAHCIAAARWFGRQMEKRRSRLALLEMSDEQLKDIGLSRGQAYAEFRRR' A
#
# COMPACT_ATOMS: atom_id res chain seq x y z
N MET A 1 44.76 -35.79 7.34
CA MET A 1 43.88 -34.89 6.56
C MET A 1 42.60 -35.62 6.21
N ARG A 2 41.47 -35.26 6.81
CA ARG A 2 40.13 -35.75 6.46
C ARG A 2 39.33 -34.58 5.91
N PRO A 3 38.70 -34.70 4.73
CA PRO A 3 38.00 -33.56 4.14
C PRO A 3 36.62 -33.38 4.80
N ASP A 4 36.34 -32.11 5.13
CA ASP A 4 35.15 -31.55 5.77
C ASP A 4 33.85 -31.71 4.94
N HIS A 5 33.38 -32.95 4.79
CA HIS A 5 32.07 -33.27 4.18
C HIS A 5 30.88 -32.67 4.95
N THR A 6 31.09 -32.24 6.19
CA THR A 6 30.08 -31.59 7.05
C THR A 6 29.76 -30.15 6.61
N ILE A 7 30.70 -29.44 5.98
CA ILE A 7 30.48 -28.07 5.48
C ILE A 7 29.58 -28.09 4.24
N VAL A 8 29.75 -29.10 3.38
CA VAL A 8 28.99 -29.24 2.12
C VAL A 8 27.50 -29.47 2.40
N HIS A 9 27.17 -30.30 3.38
CA HIS A 9 25.77 -30.55 3.77
C HIS A 9 25.10 -29.33 4.43
N ARG A 10 25.84 -28.53 5.21
CA ARG A 10 25.29 -27.35 5.90
C ARG A 10 24.96 -26.20 4.93
N LEU A 11 25.70 -26.06 3.83
CA LEU A 11 25.42 -25.06 2.80
C LEU A 11 24.26 -25.47 1.88
N ALA A 12 24.13 -26.76 1.57
CA ALA A 12 23.04 -27.29 0.73
C ALA A 12 21.64 -27.10 1.35
N GLY A 13 21.51 -27.23 2.67
CA GLY A 13 20.23 -27.01 3.38
C GLY A 13 19.86 -25.53 3.58
N ARG A 14 20.81 -24.60 3.52
CA ARG A 14 20.60 -23.15 3.71
C ARG A 14 20.04 -22.48 2.44
N ALA A 15 20.48 -22.93 1.26
CA ALA A 15 20.10 -22.33 -0.03
C ALA A 15 18.59 -22.38 -0.39
N PRO A 16 17.82 -23.45 -0.13
CA PRO A 16 16.38 -23.45 -0.39
C PRO A 16 15.59 -22.62 0.63
N ALA A 17 16.00 -22.62 1.90
CA ALA A 17 15.31 -21.88 2.97
C ALA A 17 15.42 -20.36 2.79
N VAL A 18 16.59 -19.85 2.36
CA VAL A 18 16.75 -18.42 2.06
C VAL A 18 15.86 -17.99 0.90
N ARG A 19 15.76 -18.78 -0.18
CA ARG A 19 14.89 -18.46 -1.32
C ARG A 19 13.40 -18.47 -0.94
N ALA A 20 12.95 -19.46 -0.18
CA ALA A 20 11.56 -19.52 0.30
C ALA A 20 11.22 -18.39 1.28
N ALA A 21 12.16 -18.00 2.15
CA ALA A 21 11.99 -16.87 3.03
C ALA A 21 11.89 -15.55 2.26
N THR A 22 12.73 -15.36 1.23
CA THR A 22 12.71 -14.14 0.40
C THR A 22 11.42 -14.01 -0.40
N THR A 23 10.87 -15.10 -0.96
CA THR A 23 9.59 -15.03 -1.69
C THR A 23 8.42 -14.69 -0.78
N MET A 24 8.35 -15.28 0.42
CA MET A 24 7.32 -14.96 1.41
C MET A 24 7.45 -13.52 1.93
N GLN A 25 8.68 -13.02 2.07
CA GLN A 25 8.93 -11.64 2.51
C GLN A 25 8.55 -10.62 1.45
N SER A 26 8.84 -10.89 0.17
CA SER A 26 8.39 -10.09 -0.96
C SER A 26 6.87 -10.05 -1.03
N LEU A 27 6.18 -11.19 -0.93
CA LEU A 27 4.71 -11.22 -0.94
C LEU A 27 4.10 -10.36 0.18
N ARG A 28 4.62 -10.47 1.41
CA ARG A 28 4.20 -9.62 2.53
C ARG A 28 4.39 -8.13 2.22
N ALA A 29 5.55 -7.75 1.68
CA ALA A 29 5.83 -6.36 1.32
C ALA A 29 4.84 -5.83 0.27
N HIS A 30 4.51 -6.65 -0.75
CA HIS A 30 3.52 -6.30 -1.76
C HIS A 30 2.11 -6.15 -1.16
N CYS A 31 1.69 -7.05 -0.27
CA CYS A 31 0.40 -6.94 0.42
C CYS A 31 0.30 -5.65 1.26
N ILE A 32 1.36 -5.31 2.00
CA ILE A 32 1.41 -4.06 2.78
C ILE A 32 1.36 -2.84 1.86
N ALA A 33 2.10 -2.85 0.75
CA ALA A 33 2.08 -1.77 -0.22
C ALA A 33 0.68 -1.58 -0.85
N ALA A 34 0.03 -2.68 -1.23
CA ALA A 34 -1.32 -2.70 -1.78
C ALA A 34 -2.35 -2.18 -0.75
N ALA A 35 -2.30 -2.64 0.49
CA ALA A 35 -3.18 -2.17 1.56
C ALA A 35 -3.00 -0.67 1.84
N ARG A 36 -1.75 -0.17 1.87
CA ARG A 36 -1.48 1.27 2.02
C ARG A 36 -1.97 2.08 0.83
N TRP A 37 -1.82 1.58 -0.38
CA TRP A 37 -2.35 2.24 -1.58
C TRP A 37 -3.88 2.29 -1.54
N PHE A 38 -4.53 1.18 -1.17
CA PHE A 38 -5.98 1.09 -1.06
C PHE A 38 -6.52 2.03 0.01
N GLY A 39 -5.88 2.07 1.19
CA GLY A 39 -6.20 3.03 2.25
C GLY A 39 -6.14 4.47 1.76
N ARG A 40 -5.07 4.85 1.03
CA ARG A 40 -4.99 6.20 0.44
C ARG A 40 -6.07 6.49 -0.59
N GLN A 41 -6.49 5.51 -1.39
CA GLN A 41 -7.61 5.70 -2.33
C GLN A 41 -8.94 5.87 -1.59
N MET A 42 -9.17 5.09 -0.52
CA MET A 42 -10.38 5.16 0.29
C MET A 42 -10.48 6.48 1.05
N GLU A 43 -9.39 7.00 1.60
CA GLU A 43 -9.37 8.32 2.23
C GLU A 43 -9.70 9.43 1.22
N LYS A 44 -9.15 9.38 0.01
CA LYS A 44 -9.52 10.31 -1.07
C LYS A 44 -11.00 10.21 -1.45
N ARG A 45 -11.54 8.99 -1.50
CA ARG A 45 -12.96 8.76 -1.79
C ARG A 45 -13.86 9.31 -0.66
N ARG A 46 -13.47 9.12 0.59
CA ARG A 46 -14.16 9.70 1.77
C ARG A 46 -14.14 11.22 1.75
N SER A 47 -12.99 11.84 1.48
CA SER A 47 -12.90 13.30 1.34
C SER A 47 -13.82 13.81 0.21
N ARG A 48 -13.89 13.11 -0.93
CA ARG A 48 -14.81 13.47 -2.02
C ARG A 48 -16.28 13.34 -1.62
N LEU A 49 -16.66 12.28 -0.92
CA LEU A 49 -18.04 12.10 -0.44
C LEU A 49 -18.40 13.16 0.61
N ALA A 50 -17.49 13.46 1.54
CA ALA A 50 -17.67 14.54 2.50
C ALA A 50 -17.89 15.89 1.79
N LEU A 51 -17.10 16.21 0.76
CA LEU A 51 -17.29 17.43 -0.03
C LEU A 51 -18.64 17.49 -0.77
N LEU A 52 -19.21 16.35 -1.15
CA LEU A 52 -20.52 16.28 -1.79
C LEU A 52 -21.67 16.38 -0.77
N GLU A 53 -21.49 15.83 0.43
CA GLU A 53 -22.43 15.88 1.56
C GLU A 53 -22.44 17.24 2.28
N MET A 54 -21.36 18.03 2.18
CA MET A 54 -21.29 19.38 2.76
C MET A 54 -22.26 20.35 2.09
N SER A 55 -22.86 21.24 2.89
CA SER A 55 -23.72 22.33 2.41
C SER A 55 -22.89 23.42 1.72
N ASP A 56 -23.53 24.23 0.87
CA ASP A 56 -22.85 25.31 0.13
C ASP A 56 -22.19 26.35 1.06
N GLU A 57 -22.79 26.60 2.22
CA GLU A 57 -22.21 27.52 3.23
C GLU A 57 -20.96 26.92 3.88
N GLN A 58 -20.99 25.63 4.22
CA GLN A 58 -19.82 24.97 4.81
C GLN A 58 -18.66 24.82 3.82
N LEU A 59 -18.96 24.73 2.52
CA LEU A 59 -17.93 24.77 1.47
C LEU A 59 -17.31 26.17 1.37
N LYS A 60 -18.12 27.22 1.49
CA LYS A 60 -17.64 28.62 1.50
C LYS A 60 -16.75 28.92 2.70
N ASP A 61 -17.06 28.37 3.87
CA ASP A 61 -16.26 28.56 5.08
C ASP A 61 -14.84 27.98 4.95
N ILE A 62 -14.65 26.92 4.15
CA ILE A 62 -13.33 26.36 3.83
C ILE A 62 -12.74 26.92 2.52
N GLY A 63 -13.37 27.95 1.93
CA GLY A 63 -12.90 28.63 0.72
C GLY A 63 -13.07 27.84 -0.58
N LEU A 64 -13.91 26.80 -0.59
CA LEU A 64 -14.22 26.00 -1.78
C LEU A 64 -15.58 26.38 -2.36
N SER A 65 -15.68 26.44 -3.68
CA SER A 65 -16.98 26.54 -4.36
C SER A 65 -17.56 25.15 -4.65
N ARG A 66 -18.89 25.05 -4.72
CA ARG A 66 -19.59 23.81 -5.13
C ARG A 66 -19.08 23.25 -6.46
N GLY A 67 -18.79 24.13 -7.43
CA GLY A 67 -18.21 23.75 -8.72
C GLY A 67 -16.80 23.16 -8.60
N GLN A 68 -15.99 23.66 -7.66
CA GLN A 68 -14.66 23.10 -7.37
C GLN A 68 -14.76 21.75 -6.68
N ALA A 69 -15.70 21.53 -5.75
CA ALA A 69 -15.96 20.22 -5.16
C ALA A 69 -16.38 19.18 -6.21
N TYR A 70 -17.24 19.56 -7.17
CA TYR A 70 -17.60 18.70 -8.30
C TYR A 70 -16.44 18.48 -9.27
N ALA A 71 -15.57 19.47 -9.48
CA ALA A 71 -14.37 19.31 -10.31
C ALA A 71 -13.31 18.42 -9.64
N GLU A 72 -13.14 18.53 -8.32
CA GLU A 72 -12.33 17.64 -7.48
C GLU A 72 -12.85 16.20 -7.59
N PHE A 73 -14.18 16.04 -7.62
CA PHE A 73 -14.82 14.77 -7.91
C PHE A 73 -14.55 14.30 -9.35
N ARG A 74 -14.67 15.16 -10.36
CA ARG A 74 -14.58 14.76 -11.78
C ARG A 74 -13.14 14.55 -12.28
N ARG A 75 -12.11 15.12 -11.64
CA ARG A 75 -10.72 15.14 -12.14
C ARG A 75 -9.96 13.78 -12.11
N ARG A 76 -10.63 12.64 -11.96
CA ARG A 76 -10.02 11.30 -12.07
C ARG A 76 -10.98 10.28 -12.64
#